data_AF-A0A6A7BH62-F1
#
_entry.id   AF-A0A6A7BH62-F1
#
_cell.length_a   1.000
_cell.length_b   1.000
_cell.length_c   1.000
_cell.angle_alpha   90.00
_cell.angle_beta   90.00
_cell.angle_gamma   90.00
#
_symmetry.space_group_name_H-M   'P 1'
#
loop_
_entity.id
_entity.type
_entity.pdbx_description
1 polymer ?
#
loop_
_entity_poly.entity_id
_entity_poly.type
_entity_poly.pdbx_seq_one_letter_code
_entity_poly.pdbx_strand_id
1 'polypeptide(L)'
;MAPQDWGLLSQSDEDALHNVSRLLAVEARPYMHAAGRILKPNFFEDARPKQLPSPPPDASAADEEAAAAAVEREQQIHNIEIWRKDIMNELSLLDFAILRAEFTTNSNHEERQRYAVEKTGIEAKQAHVKTTIEELRVQLLEAKETLAVRKIYDELTDKITSSKMLKPRDEQALAHAKLDEEIAELEHEVQSAKDTWSERRTQFGRIEEEARGMLRMIKDEKEEAERKEGMMKDGDEDGEHDGSVSRGDASHVGTPRPDGGMTPVHASLGGEGSSTLRVPPQDRLKPLSREASAVPSPGKFGAVEDADMVDSGANPGENNADDSSGIEEGEDLEDGEDDGEDRVTGKMDES
;
A
#
# COMPACT_ATOMS: atom_id res chain seq x y z
N MET A 1 -31.54 -56.84 -3.15
CA MET A 1 -30.40 -55.89 -3.17
C MET A 1 -30.28 -55.34 -1.77
N ALA A 2 -29.14 -55.60 -1.09
CA ALA A 2 -28.88 -54.96 0.19
C ALA A 2 -28.61 -53.46 -0.08
N PRO A 3 -29.24 -52.52 0.63
CA PRO A 3 -28.93 -51.11 0.46
C PRO A 3 -27.48 -50.88 0.93
N GLN A 4 -26.60 -50.56 0.00
CA GLN A 4 -25.23 -50.10 0.27
C GLN A 4 -25.24 -48.58 0.44
N ASP A 5 -25.91 -48.09 1.47
CA ASP A 5 -25.67 -46.73 1.96
C ASP A 5 -24.50 -46.80 2.95
N TRP A 6 -23.28 -46.73 2.44
CA TRP A 6 -22.10 -46.44 3.27
C TRP A 6 -22.09 -44.95 3.60
N GLY A 7 -23.10 -44.48 4.33
CA GLY A 7 -23.13 -43.11 4.84
C GLY A 7 -21.95 -42.88 5.77
N LEU A 8 -21.25 -41.74 5.62
CA LEU A 8 -20.23 -41.33 6.59
C LEU A 8 -20.85 -41.36 7.98
N LEU A 9 -20.23 -42.13 8.86
CA LEU A 9 -20.68 -42.26 10.23
C LEU A 9 -20.49 -40.92 10.95
N SER A 10 -21.32 -40.63 11.95
CA SER A 10 -21.09 -39.44 12.76
C SER A 10 -19.72 -39.54 13.44
N GLN A 11 -18.99 -38.43 13.59
CA GLN A 11 -17.65 -38.46 14.20
C GLN A 11 -17.67 -39.15 15.58
N SER A 12 -18.73 -38.99 16.35
CA SER A 12 -18.90 -39.66 17.64
C SER A 12 -19.04 -41.18 17.53
N ASP A 13 -19.75 -41.66 16.52
CA ASP A 13 -19.96 -43.09 16.29
C ASP A 13 -18.70 -43.73 15.67
N GLU A 14 -17.97 -42.99 14.84
CA GLU A 14 -16.67 -43.39 14.28
C GLU A 14 -15.61 -43.49 15.39
N ASP A 15 -15.51 -42.47 16.24
CA ASP A 15 -14.65 -42.48 17.42
C ASP A 15 -15.02 -43.62 18.37
N ALA A 16 -16.30 -43.89 18.58
CA ALA A 16 -16.75 -45.00 19.43
C ALA A 16 -16.32 -46.36 18.85
N LEU A 17 -16.43 -46.56 17.53
CA LEU A 17 -15.94 -47.77 16.88
C LEU A 17 -14.42 -47.89 17.00
N HIS A 18 -13.66 -46.86 16.68
CA HIS A 18 -12.20 -46.92 16.75
C HIS A 18 -11.68 -47.12 18.17
N ASN A 19 -12.26 -46.42 19.14
CA ASN A 19 -11.84 -46.50 20.54
C ASN A 19 -12.28 -47.82 21.20
N VAL A 20 -13.56 -48.17 21.10
CA VAL A 20 -14.12 -49.33 21.82
C VAL A 20 -13.85 -50.64 21.11
N SER A 21 -13.98 -50.71 19.79
CA SER A 21 -13.84 -51.99 19.07
C SER A 21 -12.41 -52.32 18.69
N ARG A 22 -11.57 -51.31 18.42
CA ARG A 22 -10.22 -51.53 17.85
C ARG A 22 -9.11 -51.28 18.86
N LEU A 23 -9.10 -50.13 19.53
CA LEU A 23 -8.06 -49.79 20.51
C LEU A 23 -8.23 -50.57 21.82
N LEU A 24 -9.43 -50.53 22.43
CA LEU A 24 -9.69 -51.24 23.69
C LEU A 24 -9.45 -52.75 23.56
N ALA A 25 -9.83 -53.36 22.43
CA ALA A 25 -9.60 -54.79 22.21
C ALA A 25 -8.10 -55.16 22.13
N VAL A 26 -7.28 -54.27 21.58
CA VAL A 26 -5.82 -54.46 21.52
C VAL A 26 -5.18 -54.22 22.89
N GLU A 27 -5.65 -53.23 23.64
CA GLU A 27 -5.16 -52.91 24.98
C GLU A 27 -5.60 -53.90 26.04
N ALA A 28 -6.80 -54.50 25.91
CA ALA A 28 -7.34 -55.49 26.84
C ALA A 28 -6.69 -56.88 26.66
N ARG A 29 -6.09 -57.17 25.50
CA ARG A 29 -5.53 -58.49 25.16
C ARG A 29 -4.52 -59.03 26.18
N PRO A 30 -3.50 -58.26 26.62
CA PRO A 30 -2.55 -58.73 27.64
C PRO A 30 -3.24 -59.08 28.97
N TYR A 31 -4.23 -58.27 29.39
CA TYR A 31 -5.00 -58.53 30.61
C TYR A 31 -5.88 -59.77 30.49
N MET A 32 -6.55 -59.96 29.35
CA MET A 32 -7.35 -61.15 29.07
C MET A 32 -6.48 -62.42 29.01
N HIS A 33 -5.27 -62.30 28.46
CA HIS A 33 -4.32 -63.41 28.38
C HIS A 33 -3.81 -63.83 29.76
N ALA A 34 -3.38 -62.85 30.57
CA ALA A 34 -2.97 -63.08 31.95
C ALA A 34 -4.11 -63.66 32.79
N ALA A 35 -5.32 -63.09 32.70
CA ALA A 35 -6.51 -63.60 33.38
C ALA A 35 -6.86 -65.03 32.94
N GLY A 36 -6.83 -65.30 31.63
CA GLY A 36 -7.14 -66.61 31.06
C GLY A 36 -6.08 -67.68 31.34
N ARG A 37 -4.89 -67.32 31.82
CA ARG A 37 -3.83 -68.28 32.21
C ARG A 37 -3.71 -68.43 33.72
N ILE A 38 -3.58 -67.32 34.44
CA ILE A 38 -3.27 -67.31 35.88
C ILE A 38 -4.53 -67.57 36.74
N LEU A 39 -5.70 -67.06 36.33
CA LEU A 39 -6.94 -67.16 37.11
C LEU A 39 -7.77 -68.42 36.77
N LYS A 40 -7.19 -69.41 36.09
CA LYS A 40 -7.88 -70.68 35.79
C LYS A 40 -8.08 -71.49 37.09
N PRO A 41 -9.26 -72.12 37.29
CA PRO A 41 -9.60 -72.81 38.53
C PRO A 41 -8.60 -73.89 38.98
N ASN A 42 -7.86 -74.50 38.04
CA ASN A 42 -6.92 -75.58 38.32
C ASN A 42 -5.45 -75.17 38.11
N PHE A 43 -5.16 -73.88 37.88
CA PHE A 43 -3.82 -73.41 37.54
C PHE A 43 -2.76 -73.75 38.61
N PHE A 44 -3.16 -73.77 39.87
CA PHE A 44 -2.29 -74.13 41.00
C PHE A 44 -2.29 -75.63 41.31
N GLU A 45 -3.22 -76.39 40.75
CA GLU A 45 -3.26 -77.84 40.91
C GLU A 45 -2.18 -78.52 40.06
N ASP A 46 -1.89 -77.98 38.88
CA ASP A 46 -0.84 -78.47 37.97
C ASP A 46 0.58 -78.36 38.56
N ALA A 47 0.80 -77.41 39.48
CA ALA A 47 2.07 -77.18 40.17
C ALA A 47 2.14 -77.86 41.55
N ARG A 48 1.08 -78.53 42.01
CA ARG A 48 1.05 -79.17 43.33
C ARG A 48 1.79 -80.52 43.25
N PRO A 49 2.84 -80.76 44.06
CA PRO A 49 3.48 -82.07 44.10
C PRO A 49 2.48 -83.12 44.55
N LYS A 50 2.38 -84.25 43.82
CA LYS A 50 1.47 -85.33 44.18
C LYS A 50 1.91 -85.92 45.51
N GLN A 51 1.04 -85.85 46.51
CA GLN A 51 1.29 -86.42 47.81
C GLN A 51 1.36 -87.94 47.67
N LEU A 52 2.43 -88.56 48.17
CA LEU A 52 2.58 -90.02 48.14
C LEU A 52 1.38 -90.68 48.84
N PRO A 53 0.85 -91.79 48.30
CA PRO A 53 -0.21 -92.53 48.97
C PRO A 53 0.31 -93.03 50.33
N SER A 54 -0.40 -92.69 51.40
CA SER A 54 -0.28 -93.37 52.70
C SER A 54 -1.30 -94.53 52.70
N PRO A 55 -0.94 -95.80 52.97
CA PRO A 55 0.28 -96.37 53.59
C PRO A 55 1.36 -96.83 52.59
N PRO A 56 2.62 -97.07 53.04
CA PRO A 56 3.73 -97.49 52.17
C PRO A 56 3.48 -98.87 51.50
N PRO A 57 3.88 -99.04 50.21
CA PRO A 57 3.72 -100.29 49.48
C PRO A 57 4.60 -101.42 50.03
N ASP A 58 4.10 -102.66 49.94
CA ASP A 58 4.76 -103.88 50.42
C ASP A 58 6.09 -104.15 49.66
N ALA A 59 7.12 -104.56 50.39
CA ALA A 59 8.53 -104.56 49.97
C ALA A 59 8.92 -105.48 48.79
N SER A 60 7.98 -106.24 48.20
CA SER A 60 8.25 -107.21 47.12
C SER A 60 7.91 -106.73 45.71
N ALA A 61 7.26 -105.56 45.56
CA ALA A 61 7.04 -104.87 44.27
C ALA A 61 7.88 -103.57 44.14
N ALA A 62 8.75 -103.32 45.11
CA ALA A 62 9.31 -102.00 45.41
C ALA A 62 10.33 -101.46 44.40
N ASP A 63 11.06 -102.30 43.65
CA ASP A 63 12.17 -101.80 42.81
C ASP A 63 11.69 -101.23 41.44
N GLU A 64 10.70 -101.85 40.80
CA GLU A 64 10.11 -101.31 39.55
C GLU A 64 9.18 -100.12 39.83
N GLU A 65 8.39 -100.17 40.91
CA GLU A 65 7.53 -99.06 41.32
C GLU A 65 8.33 -97.85 41.85
N ALA A 66 9.48 -98.07 42.50
CA ALA A 66 10.36 -96.96 42.93
C ALA A 66 11.05 -96.27 41.75
N ALA A 67 11.45 -97.02 40.71
CA ALA A 67 11.99 -96.45 39.49
C ALA A 67 10.94 -95.63 38.72
N ALA A 68 9.70 -96.14 38.61
CA ALA A 68 8.59 -95.40 38.02
C ALA A 68 8.23 -94.13 38.81
N ALA A 69 8.22 -94.21 40.15
CA ALA A 69 7.96 -93.05 41.02
C ALA A 69 9.07 -92.00 40.97
N ALA A 70 10.33 -92.39 40.72
CA ALA A 70 11.43 -91.46 40.52
C ALA A 70 11.28 -90.66 39.21
N VAL A 71 10.91 -91.34 38.11
CA VAL A 71 10.63 -90.71 36.81
C VAL A 71 9.43 -89.76 36.90
N GLU A 72 8.35 -90.16 37.59
CA GLU A 72 7.20 -89.26 37.81
C GLU A 72 7.56 -88.03 38.64
N ARG A 73 8.48 -88.17 39.61
CA ARG A 73 8.95 -87.05 40.44
C ARG A 73 9.79 -86.06 39.61
N GLU A 74 10.67 -86.56 38.74
CA GLU A 74 11.44 -85.72 37.81
C GLU A 74 10.53 -84.98 36.82
N GLN A 75 9.51 -85.66 36.28
CA GLN A 75 8.50 -85.03 35.42
C GLN A 75 7.71 -83.94 36.17
N GLN A 76 7.35 -84.16 37.44
CA GLN A 76 6.68 -83.15 38.27
C GLN A 76 7.57 -81.93 38.51
N ILE A 77 8.85 -82.12 38.82
CA ILE A 77 9.81 -81.02 39.00
C ILE A 77 9.93 -80.22 37.70
N HIS A 78 10.06 -80.91 36.56
CA HIS A 78 10.12 -80.28 35.25
C HIS A 78 8.85 -79.46 34.93
N ASN A 79 7.67 -80.00 35.23
CA ASN A 79 6.39 -79.29 35.04
C ASN A 79 6.28 -78.04 35.92
N ILE A 80 6.76 -78.11 37.18
CA ILE A 80 6.79 -76.95 38.09
C ILE A 80 7.76 -75.88 37.57
N GLU A 81 8.91 -76.26 37.00
CA GLU A 81 9.84 -75.31 36.39
C GLU A 81 9.26 -74.60 35.17
N ILE A 82 8.55 -75.34 34.30
CA ILE A 82 7.85 -74.76 33.15
C ILE A 82 6.77 -73.80 33.63
N TRP A 83 5.93 -74.23 34.57
CA TRP A 83 4.87 -73.40 35.15
C TRP A 83 5.41 -72.09 35.75
N ARG A 84 6.54 -72.16 36.47
CA ARG A 84 7.20 -70.96 37.03
C ARG A 84 7.68 -70.03 35.93
N LYS A 85 8.29 -70.56 34.86
CA LYS A 85 8.74 -69.76 33.71
C LYS A 85 7.57 -69.10 33.01
N ASP A 86 6.47 -69.83 32.83
CA ASP A 86 5.25 -69.30 32.21
C ASP A 86 4.66 -68.15 33.02
N ILE A 87 4.58 -68.24 34.35
CA ILE A 87 4.13 -67.13 35.21
C ILE A 87 5.02 -65.90 35.05
N MET A 88 6.35 -66.08 35.10
CA MET A 88 7.28 -64.96 34.97
C MET A 88 7.18 -64.30 33.60
N ASN A 89 6.96 -65.09 32.54
CA ASN A 89 6.71 -64.59 31.19
C ASN A 89 5.40 -63.80 31.12
N GLU A 90 4.30 -64.29 31.71
CA GLU A 90 3.03 -63.55 31.73
C GLU A 90 3.11 -62.25 32.53
N LEU A 91 3.75 -62.27 33.70
CA LEU A 91 3.94 -61.07 34.52
C LEU A 91 4.81 -60.03 33.80
N SER A 92 5.89 -60.46 33.16
CA SER A 92 6.71 -59.54 32.37
C SER A 92 5.94 -58.94 31.18
N LEU A 93 5.15 -59.75 30.46
CA LEU A 93 4.30 -59.26 29.37
C LEU A 93 3.26 -58.23 29.88
N LEU A 94 2.69 -58.47 31.06
CA LEU A 94 1.76 -57.54 31.71
C LEU A 94 2.48 -56.22 32.07
N ASP A 95 3.67 -56.27 32.66
CA ASP A 95 4.46 -55.10 32.99
C ASP A 95 4.77 -54.26 31.75
N PHE A 96 5.17 -54.89 30.64
CA PHE A 96 5.38 -54.19 29.37
C PHE A 96 4.08 -53.55 28.83
N ALA A 97 2.94 -54.23 28.97
CA ALA A 97 1.66 -53.69 28.54
C ALA A 97 1.24 -52.46 29.36
N ILE A 98 1.43 -52.50 30.68
CA ILE A 98 1.16 -51.39 31.60
C ILE A 98 2.08 -50.21 31.28
N LEU A 99 3.39 -50.44 31.16
CA LEU A 99 4.35 -49.38 30.82
C LEU A 99 4.01 -48.72 29.49
N ARG A 100 3.65 -49.51 28.47
CA ARG A 100 3.23 -48.95 27.17
C ARG A 100 1.97 -48.10 27.31
N ALA A 101 1.00 -48.53 28.11
CA ALA A 101 -0.22 -47.77 28.36
C ALA A 101 0.11 -46.41 29.01
N GLU A 102 0.92 -46.41 30.07
CA GLU A 102 1.37 -45.18 30.76
C GLU A 102 2.14 -44.22 29.84
N PHE A 103 3.06 -44.73 29.01
CA PHE A 103 3.78 -43.88 28.07
C PHE A 103 2.87 -43.32 26.97
N THR A 104 1.92 -44.11 26.49
CA THR A 104 0.98 -43.68 25.46
C THR A 104 0.01 -42.64 26.01
N THR A 105 -0.50 -42.82 27.24
CA THR A 105 -1.37 -41.84 27.89
C THR A 105 -0.63 -40.54 28.17
N ASN A 106 0.60 -40.60 28.72
CA ASN A 106 1.40 -39.41 28.97
C ASN A 106 1.73 -38.66 27.68
N SER A 107 2.18 -39.38 26.64
CA SER A 107 2.46 -38.78 25.33
C SER A 107 1.21 -38.12 24.72
N ASN A 108 0.05 -38.77 24.80
CA ASN A 108 -1.22 -38.18 24.35
C ASN A 108 -1.60 -36.93 25.15
N HIS A 109 -1.32 -36.89 26.45
CA HIS A 109 -1.58 -35.71 27.27
C HIS A 109 -0.68 -34.53 26.88
N GLU A 110 0.61 -34.76 26.68
CA GLU A 110 1.55 -33.74 26.21
C GLU A 110 1.17 -33.22 24.82
N GLU A 111 0.78 -34.12 23.93
CA GLU A 111 0.37 -33.80 22.56
C GLU A 111 -0.93 -32.96 22.55
N ARG A 112 -1.91 -33.32 23.39
CA ARG A 112 -3.12 -32.50 23.58
C ARG A 112 -2.81 -31.12 24.14
N GLN A 113 -1.86 -31.00 25.05
CA GLN A 113 -1.42 -29.70 25.56
C GLN A 113 -0.75 -28.88 24.46
N ARG A 114 0.10 -29.49 23.62
CA ARG A 114 0.71 -28.85 22.46
C ARG A 114 -0.35 -28.30 21.51
N TYR A 115 -1.34 -29.12 21.14
CA TYR A 115 -2.45 -28.69 20.29
C TYR A 115 -3.30 -27.59 20.92
N ALA A 116 -3.53 -27.62 22.24
CA ALA A 116 -4.24 -26.55 22.93
C ALA A 116 -3.49 -25.21 22.83
N VAL A 117 -2.17 -25.22 23.07
CA VAL A 117 -1.32 -24.02 22.92
C VAL A 117 -1.33 -23.54 21.47
N GLU A 118 -1.13 -24.43 20.51
CA GLU A 118 -1.13 -24.09 19.08
C GLU A 118 -2.47 -23.50 18.64
N LYS A 119 -3.60 -24.09 19.07
CA LYS A 119 -4.94 -23.58 18.81
C LYS A 119 -5.10 -22.15 19.29
N THR A 120 -4.71 -21.85 20.54
CA THR A 120 -4.78 -20.47 21.06
C THR A 120 -3.89 -19.52 20.26
N GLY A 121 -2.71 -19.97 19.81
CA GLY A 121 -1.82 -19.21 18.95
C GLY A 121 -2.42 -18.91 17.56
N ILE A 122 -3.13 -19.88 16.97
CA ILE A 122 -3.84 -19.70 15.70
C ILE A 122 -5.01 -18.72 15.88
N GLU A 123 -5.81 -18.87 16.93
CA GLU A 123 -6.92 -17.97 17.24
C GLU A 123 -6.43 -16.53 17.45
N ALA A 124 -5.31 -16.33 18.15
CA ALA A 124 -4.69 -15.02 18.31
C ALA A 124 -4.23 -14.41 16.98
N LYS A 125 -3.61 -15.21 16.09
CA LYS A 125 -3.24 -14.77 14.74
C LYS A 125 -4.46 -14.40 13.90
N GLN A 126 -5.53 -15.18 13.97
CA GLN A 126 -6.78 -14.86 13.27
C GLN A 126 -7.40 -13.56 13.78
N ALA A 127 -7.42 -13.34 15.09
CA ALA A 127 -7.89 -12.10 15.68
C ALA A 127 -7.06 -10.90 15.23
N HIS A 128 -5.73 -11.02 15.22
CA HIS A 128 -4.83 -10.00 14.70
C HIS A 128 -5.08 -9.71 13.22
N VAL A 129 -5.28 -10.73 12.38
CA VAL A 129 -5.57 -10.49 10.95
C VAL A 129 -6.88 -9.72 10.80
N LYS A 130 -7.91 -10.06 11.57
CA LYS A 130 -9.19 -9.32 11.57
C LYS A 130 -9.01 -7.86 11.97
N THR A 131 -8.25 -7.55 13.03
CA THR A 131 -8.02 -6.16 13.44
C THR A 131 -7.24 -5.39 12.37
N THR A 132 -6.19 -5.99 11.78
CA THR A 132 -5.44 -5.32 10.71
C THR A 132 -6.27 -5.07 9.46
N ILE A 133 -7.19 -5.97 9.09
CA ILE A 133 -8.10 -5.75 7.96
C ILE A 133 -9.02 -4.57 8.25
N GLU A 134 -9.51 -4.43 9.48
CA GLU A 134 -10.37 -3.31 9.86
C GLU A 134 -9.61 -1.98 9.87
N GLU A 135 -8.38 -1.96 10.40
CA GLU A 135 -7.50 -0.79 10.31
C GLU A 135 -7.22 -0.38 8.86
N LEU A 136 -6.90 -1.35 8.00
CA LEU A 136 -6.68 -1.10 6.57
C LEU A 136 -7.94 -0.58 5.86
N ARG A 137 -9.13 -1.02 6.27
CA ARG A 137 -10.40 -0.47 5.74
C ARG A 137 -10.57 1.00 6.10
N VAL A 138 -10.28 1.37 7.33
CA VAL A 138 -10.34 2.78 7.77
C VAL A 138 -9.34 3.62 6.97
N GLN A 139 -8.09 3.18 6.86
CA GLN A 139 -7.06 3.87 6.07
C GLN A 139 -7.45 4.01 4.60
N LEU A 140 -8.10 3.00 4.02
CA LEU A 140 -8.58 3.03 2.65
C LEU A 140 -9.70 4.08 2.47
N LEU A 141 -10.62 4.19 3.43
CA LEU A 141 -11.65 5.23 3.40
C LEU A 141 -11.03 6.63 3.45
N GLU A 142 -10.11 6.87 4.38
CA GLU A 142 -9.38 8.14 4.47
C GLU A 142 -8.59 8.46 3.19
N ALA A 143 -7.93 7.46 2.60
CA ALA A 143 -7.23 7.61 1.33
C ALA A 143 -8.18 7.95 0.17
N LYS A 144 -9.39 7.41 0.15
CA LYS A 144 -10.42 7.74 -0.86
C LYS A 144 -10.93 9.17 -0.69
N GLU A 145 -11.16 9.62 0.54
CA GLU A 145 -11.58 10.98 0.82
C GLU A 145 -10.51 12.00 0.39
N THR A 146 -9.24 11.75 0.75
CA THR A 146 -8.13 12.61 0.33
C THR A 146 -7.94 12.62 -1.19
N LEU A 147 -8.15 11.48 -1.87
CA LEU A 147 -8.15 11.41 -3.33
C LEU A 147 -9.30 12.23 -3.94
N ALA A 148 -10.50 12.18 -3.38
CA ALA A 148 -11.62 12.99 -3.84
C ALA A 148 -11.31 14.50 -3.70
N VAL A 149 -10.72 14.91 -2.58
CA VAL A 149 -10.27 16.30 -2.39
C VAL A 149 -9.21 16.69 -3.42
N ARG A 150 -8.23 15.83 -3.71
CA ARG A 150 -7.22 16.10 -4.74
C ARG A 150 -7.82 16.25 -6.13
N LYS A 151 -8.78 15.39 -6.51
CA LYS A 151 -9.51 15.54 -7.77
C LYS A 151 -10.22 16.88 -7.89
N ILE A 152 -10.84 17.35 -6.79
CA ILE A 152 -11.46 18.68 -6.76
C ILE A 152 -10.39 19.76 -6.99
N TYR A 153 -9.23 19.68 -6.33
CA TYR A 153 -8.14 20.62 -6.58
C TYR A 153 -7.59 20.56 -8.00
N ASP A 154 -7.49 19.38 -8.59
CA ASP A 154 -7.07 19.21 -9.98
C ASP A 154 -8.10 19.88 -10.92
N GLU A 155 -9.40 19.65 -10.71
CA GLU A 155 -10.47 20.31 -11.48
C GLU A 155 -10.45 21.84 -11.35
N LEU A 156 -10.18 22.36 -10.14
CA LEU A 156 -10.05 23.81 -9.93
C LEU A 156 -8.80 24.35 -10.63
N THR A 157 -7.70 23.61 -10.56
CA THR A 157 -6.44 23.97 -11.21
C THR A 157 -6.59 23.97 -12.72
N ASP A 158 -7.26 22.98 -13.28
CA ASP A 158 -7.59 22.92 -14.71
C ASP A 158 -8.47 24.09 -15.12
N LYS A 159 -9.49 24.46 -14.32
CA LYS A 159 -10.32 25.66 -14.62
C LYS A 159 -9.49 26.94 -14.63
N ILE A 160 -8.56 27.09 -13.69
CA ILE A 160 -7.69 28.28 -13.60
C ILE A 160 -6.69 28.31 -14.77
N THR A 161 -6.04 27.19 -15.06
CA THR A 161 -4.94 27.12 -16.04
C THR A 161 -5.40 26.96 -17.48
N SER A 162 -6.52 26.29 -17.75
CA SER A 162 -7.10 26.14 -19.10
C SER A 162 -7.80 27.40 -19.60
N SER A 163 -8.21 28.29 -18.70
CA SER A 163 -8.85 29.54 -19.07
C SER A 163 -7.82 30.52 -19.64
N LYS A 164 -7.75 30.60 -20.97
CA LYS A 164 -6.89 31.55 -21.70
C LYS A 164 -7.15 33.02 -21.33
N MET A 165 -8.28 33.33 -20.70
CA MET A 165 -8.65 34.66 -20.23
C MET A 165 -7.95 35.06 -18.92
N LEU A 166 -7.49 34.09 -18.11
CA LEU A 166 -6.74 34.38 -16.89
C LEU A 166 -5.25 34.40 -17.21
N LYS A 167 -4.64 35.59 -17.11
CA LYS A 167 -3.18 35.74 -17.21
C LYS A 167 -2.50 35.22 -15.94
N PRO A 168 -1.26 34.70 -16.02
CA PRO A 168 -0.45 34.39 -14.84
C PRO A 168 -0.33 35.59 -13.88
N ARG A 169 -0.22 35.32 -12.58
CA ARG A 169 -0.12 36.39 -11.56
C ARG A 169 1.08 37.31 -11.79
N ASP A 170 2.20 36.77 -12.22
CA ASP A 170 3.42 37.54 -12.46
C ASP A 170 3.23 38.53 -13.63
N GLU A 171 2.56 38.10 -14.70
CA GLU A 171 2.24 38.97 -15.84
C GLU A 171 1.21 40.05 -15.47
N GLN A 172 0.22 39.71 -14.64
CA GLN A 172 -0.75 40.70 -14.14
C GLN A 172 -0.05 41.75 -13.27
N ALA A 173 0.88 41.35 -12.40
CA ALA A 173 1.63 42.26 -11.56
C ALA A 173 2.48 43.26 -12.38
N LEU A 174 3.14 42.78 -13.43
CA LEU A 174 3.88 43.66 -14.36
C LEU A 174 2.95 44.60 -15.13
N ALA A 175 1.79 44.10 -15.58
CA ALA A 175 0.80 44.93 -16.26
C ALA A 175 0.21 46.01 -15.33
N HIS A 176 -0.04 45.69 -14.05
CA HIS A 176 -0.47 46.65 -13.05
C HIS A 176 0.60 47.70 -12.77
N ALA A 177 1.86 47.29 -12.56
CA ALA A 177 2.96 48.23 -12.36
C ALA A 177 3.10 49.20 -13.54
N LYS A 178 2.98 48.71 -14.78
CA LYS A 178 3.02 49.55 -15.97
C LYS A 178 1.85 50.54 -16.04
N LEU A 179 0.63 50.09 -15.71
CA LEU A 179 -0.53 50.98 -15.69
C LEU A 179 -0.41 52.04 -14.58
N ASP A 180 0.16 51.70 -13.43
CA ASP A 180 0.43 52.65 -12.35
C ASP A 180 1.47 53.70 -12.78
N GLU A 181 2.50 53.31 -13.53
CA GLU A 181 3.46 54.24 -14.15
C GLU A 181 2.77 55.17 -15.16
N GLU A 182 1.97 54.62 -16.08
CA GLU A 182 1.22 55.41 -17.08
C GLU A 182 0.23 56.39 -16.41
N ILE A 183 -0.43 55.98 -15.32
CA ILE A 183 -1.31 56.86 -14.52
C ILE A 183 -0.49 57.99 -13.88
N ALA A 184 0.65 57.69 -13.28
CA ALA A 184 1.50 58.70 -12.65
C ALA A 184 2.02 59.73 -13.68
N GLU A 185 2.36 59.28 -14.89
CA GLU A 185 2.74 60.16 -16.00
C GLU A 185 1.58 61.07 -16.42
N LEU A 186 0.38 60.52 -16.62
CA LEU A 186 -0.81 61.30 -16.97
C LEU A 186 -1.21 62.30 -15.87
N GLU A 187 -1.10 61.92 -14.60
CA GLU A 187 -1.33 62.83 -13.48
C GLU A 187 -0.32 63.99 -13.47
N HIS A 188 0.95 63.71 -13.79
CA HIS A 188 1.97 64.74 -13.94
C HIS A 188 1.69 65.65 -15.16
N GLU A 189 1.25 65.10 -16.29
CA GLU A 189 0.85 65.88 -17.47
C GLU A 189 -0.36 66.78 -17.17
N VAL A 190 -1.38 66.26 -16.46
CA VAL A 190 -2.54 67.05 -16.02
C VAL A 190 -2.11 68.17 -15.09
N GLN A 191 -1.20 67.89 -14.15
CA GLN A 191 -0.67 68.90 -13.24
C GLN A 191 0.13 69.97 -14.01
N SER A 192 0.97 69.57 -14.98
CA SER A 192 1.69 70.50 -15.86
C SER A 192 0.73 71.35 -16.71
N ALA A 193 -0.32 70.75 -17.28
CA ALA A 193 -1.34 71.47 -18.04
C ALA A 193 -2.11 72.46 -17.16
N LYS A 194 -2.42 72.09 -15.92
CA LYS A 194 -3.02 72.97 -14.92
C LYS A 194 -2.10 74.15 -14.57
N ASP A 195 -0.81 73.89 -14.38
CA ASP A 195 0.18 74.92 -14.06
C ASP A 195 0.34 75.89 -15.24
N THR A 196 0.48 75.40 -16.47
CA THR A 196 0.53 76.27 -17.67
C THR A 196 -0.76 77.06 -17.88
N TRP A 197 -1.93 76.50 -17.58
CA TRP A 197 -3.19 77.23 -17.65
C TRP A 197 -3.28 78.32 -16.58
N SER A 198 -2.81 78.04 -15.37
CA SER A 198 -2.71 79.03 -14.29
C SER A 198 -1.77 80.18 -14.67
N GLU A 199 -0.61 79.86 -15.25
CA GLU A 199 0.36 80.85 -15.71
C GLU A 199 -0.24 81.71 -16.82
N ARG A 200 -0.86 81.11 -17.85
CA ARG A 200 -1.57 81.86 -18.90
C ARG A 200 -2.65 82.75 -18.31
N ARG A 201 -3.41 82.28 -17.32
CA ARG A 201 -4.42 83.10 -16.67
C ARG A 201 -3.81 84.29 -15.93
N THR A 202 -2.65 84.13 -15.29
CA THR A 202 -1.91 85.26 -14.70
C THR A 202 -1.36 86.22 -15.77
N GLN A 203 -0.84 85.71 -16.88
CA GLN A 203 -0.38 86.53 -18.02
C GLN A 203 -1.54 87.32 -18.64
N PHE A 204 -2.69 86.68 -18.88
CA PHE A 204 -3.91 87.38 -19.34
C PHE A 204 -4.38 88.42 -18.33
N GLY A 205 -4.29 88.16 -17.02
CA GLY A 205 -4.58 89.14 -15.98
C GLY A 205 -3.66 90.37 -16.07
N ARG A 206 -2.35 90.17 -16.26
CA ARG A 206 -1.38 91.26 -16.47
C ARG A 206 -1.69 92.07 -17.73
N ILE A 207 -1.98 91.40 -18.85
CA ILE A 207 -2.36 92.08 -20.10
C ILE A 207 -3.66 92.87 -19.92
N GLU A 208 -4.64 92.34 -19.19
CA GLU A 208 -5.89 93.06 -18.91
C GLU A 208 -5.66 94.29 -18.03
N GLU A 209 -4.78 94.20 -17.03
CA GLU A 209 -4.36 95.34 -16.20
C GLU A 209 -3.63 96.40 -17.01
N GLU A 210 -2.68 96.02 -17.87
CA GLU A 210 -1.98 96.92 -18.78
C GLU A 210 -2.92 97.55 -19.81
N ALA A 211 -3.85 96.78 -20.39
CA ALA A 211 -4.87 97.30 -21.30
C ALA A 211 -5.81 98.28 -20.62
N ARG A 212 -6.19 98.03 -19.36
CA ARG A 212 -6.97 98.96 -18.53
C ARG A 212 -6.16 100.20 -18.18
N GLY A 213 -4.85 100.06 -17.95
CA GLY A 213 -3.90 101.15 -17.78
C GLY A 213 -3.76 102.01 -19.03
N MET A 214 -3.65 101.40 -20.21
CA MET A 214 -3.65 102.07 -21.50
C MET A 214 -4.98 102.78 -21.77
N LEU A 215 -6.12 102.16 -21.44
CA LEU A 215 -7.42 102.82 -21.53
C LEU A 215 -7.50 104.06 -20.64
N ARG A 216 -6.90 103.99 -19.43
CA ARG A 216 -6.78 105.13 -18.53
C ARG A 216 -5.88 106.21 -19.12
N MET A 217 -4.71 105.86 -19.65
CA MET A 217 -3.82 106.81 -20.34
C MET A 217 -4.50 107.46 -21.55
N ILE A 218 -5.20 106.71 -22.40
CA ILE A 218 -5.96 107.25 -23.53
C ILE A 218 -7.07 108.18 -23.03
N LYS A 219 -7.74 107.85 -21.93
CA LYS A 219 -8.78 108.71 -21.35
C LYS A 219 -8.18 109.98 -20.75
N ASP A 220 -7.06 109.87 -20.05
CA ASP A 220 -6.34 111.00 -19.45
C ASP A 220 -5.75 111.91 -20.55
N GLU A 221 -5.19 111.33 -21.62
CA GLU A 221 -4.67 112.04 -22.80
C GLU A 221 -5.80 112.67 -23.63
N LYS A 222 -6.97 112.02 -23.74
CA LYS A 222 -8.18 112.61 -24.32
C LYS A 222 -8.73 113.75 -23.46
N GLU A 223 -8.73 113.61 -22.14
CA GLU A 223 -9.14 114.67 -21.21
C GLU A 223 -8.14 115.84 -21.23
N GLU A 224 -6.84 115.57 -21.40
CA GLU A 224 -5.80 116.58 -21.55
C GLU A 224 -5.83 117.26 -22.94
N ALA A 225 -6.22 116.55 -23.99
CA ALA A 225 -6.54 117.13 -25.30
C ALA A 225 -7.78 118.03 -25.24
N GLU A 226 -8.86 117.61 -24.57
CA GLU A 226 -10.04 118.48 -24.33
C GLU A 226 -9.69 119.71 -23.47
N ARG A 227 -8.78 119.58 -22.50
CA ARG A 227 -8.33 120.70 -21.65
C ARG A 227 -7.36 121.65 -22.36
N LYS A 228 -6.69 121.19 -23.43
CA LYS A 228 -5.75 121.99 -24.24
C LYS A 228 -6.38 122.56 -25.52
N GLU A 229 -7.50 122.01 -25.98
CA GLU A 229 -8.29 122.53 -27.11
C GLU A 229 -9.40 123.51 -26.66
N GLY A 230 -9.74 123.59 -25.37
CA GLY A 230 -10.75 124.52 -24.83
C GLY A 230 -10.37 126.01 -24.77
N MET A 231 -9.22 126.45 -25.30
CA MET A 231 -8.77 127.86 -25.23
C MET A 231 -8.03 128.34 -26.48
N MET A 232 -8.51 128.03 -27.69
CA MET A 232 -8.40 128.93 -28.85
C MET A 232 -9.68 128.85 -29.69
N LYS A 233 -10.18 130.02 -30.05
CA LYS A 233 -11.41 130.32 -30.79
C LYS A 233 -11.10 130.49 -32.28
N ASP A 234 -12.03 130.01 -33.12
CA ASP A 234 -12.38 130.33 -34.52
C ASP A 234 -11.28 130.44 -35.59
N GLY A 235 -11.57 129.85 -36.75
CA GLY A 235 -10.96 130.24 -38.02
C GLY A 235 -11.29 129.26 -39.15
N ASP A 236 -12.22 129.68 -40.01
CA ASP A 236 -12.72 129.06 -41.23
C ASP A 236 -11.66 128.64 -42.28
N GLU A 237 -12.19 127.88 -43.26
CA GLU A 237 -11.85 127.82 -44.70
C GLU A 237 -10.83 126.79 -45.20
N ASP A 238 -11.42 125.74 -45.81
CA ASP A 238 -11.24 125.27 -47.20
C ASP A 238 -9.84 124.99 -47.78
N GLY A 239 -9.74 123.82 -48.43
CA GLY A 239 -8.67 123.54 -49.38
C GLY A 239 -8.52 122.06 -49.72
N GLU A 240 -9.21 121.64 -50.77
CA GLU A 240 -9.06 120.38 -51.52
C GLU A 240 -7.60 119.93 -51.75
N HIS A 241 -7.33 118.62 -51.78
CA HIS A 241 -6.75 117.94 -52.97
C HIS A 241 -6.64 116.41 -52.77
N ASP A 242 -7.37 115.72 -53.65
CA ASP A 242 -7.21 114.38 -54.22
C ASP A 242 -5.76 113.92 -54.52
N GLY A 243 -5.58 112.61 -54.74
CA GLY A 243 -4.48 112.06 -55.55
C GLY A 243 -3.39 111.31 -54.76
N SER A 244 -3.48 110.00 -54.55
CA SER A 244 -3.23 108.91 -55.51
C SER A 244 -1.75 108.48 -55.62
N VAL A 245 -1.57 107.14 -55.57
CA VAL A 245 -0.43 106.28 -56.00
C VAL A 245 0.90 106.40 -55.22
N SER A 246 1.72 105.36 -55.01
CA SER A 246 1.89 104.07 -55.71
C SER A 246 2.78 103.10 -54.91
N ARG A 247 2.35 101.83 -54.87
CA ARG A 247 3.08 100.57 -55.17
C ARG A 247 4.51 100.26 -54.66
N GLY A 248 4.63 99.00 -54.22
CA GLY A 248 5.75 98.08 -54.44
C GLY A 248 5.92 97.13 -53.23
N ASP A 249 5.30 95.95 -53.13
CA ASP A 249 5.38 94.69 -53.91
C ASP A 249 6.52 93.73 -53.49
N ALA A 250 6.20 92.42 -53.56
CA ALA A 250 6.96 91.17 -53.35
C ALA A 250 6.86 90.55 -51.93
N SER A 251 6.10 89.48 -51.61
CA SER A 251 5.81 88.16 -52.20
C SER A 251 6.61 87.01 -51.55
N HIS A 252 5.93 86.10 -50.83
CA HIS A 252 6.07 84.62 -50.84
C HIS A 252 5.19 84.05 -49.70
N VAL A 253 4.02 83.46 -49.97
CA VAL A 253 3.75 82.09 -50.48
C VAL A 253 4.26 81.00 -49.53
N GLY A 254 3.33 80.21 -48.96
CA GLY A 254 3.62 78.84 -48.53
C GLY A 254 2.87 78.30 -47.32
N THR A 255 1.56 78.07 -47.41
CA THR A 255 0.94 76.92 -46.71
C THR A 255 1.04 75.68 -47.60
N PRO A 256 1.43 74.51 -47.05
CA PRO A 256 0.57 73.36 -47.25
C PRO A 256 0.34 72.50 -45.99
N ARG A 257 -0.71 71.69 -46.13
CA ARG A 257 -1.41 70.73 -45.25
C ARG A 257 -0.56 69.66 -44.55
N PRO A 258 -1.17 68.93 -43.59
CA PRO A 258 -0.64 67.70 -43.03
C PRO A 258 -0.99 66.48 -43.90
N ASP A 259 0.02 65.76 -44.37
CA ASP A 259 -0.05 64.35 -44.76
C ASP A 259 0.74 63.60 -43.67
N GLY A 260 0.28 62.52 -43.03
CA GLY A 260 -0.48 61.41 -43.61
C GLY A 260 0.47 60.25 -43.86
N GLY A 261 0.82 59.50 -42.79
CA GLY A 261 1.26 58.09 -42.78
C GLY A 261 2.50 57.68 -43.60
N MET A 262 3.45 56.97 -42.95
CA MET A 262 4.17 55.80 -43.49
C MET A 262 5.30 55.36 -42.54
N THR A 263 5.11 54.25 -41.84
CA THR A 263 6.15 53.21 -41.68
C THR A 263 6.11 52.30 -42.93
N PRO A 264 7.07 51.41 -43.23
CA PRO A 264 8.46 51.24 -42.77
C PRO A 264 9.45 51.06 -43.95
N VAL A 265 10.75 51.30 -43.78
CA VAL A 265 11.76 50.68 -44.66
C VAL A 265 12.98 50.20 -43.89
N HIS A 266 13.24 48.93 -44.14
CA HIS A 266 14.33 48.07 -43.76
C HIS A 266 15.64 48.54 -44.41
N ALA A 267 16.74 48.62 -43.65
CA ALA A 267 18.10 48.64 -44.19
C ALA A 267 19.06 47.94 -43.23
N SER A 268 19.31 46.69 -43.58
CA SER A 268 20.35 45.79 -43.10
C SER A 268 21.75 46.25 -43.53
N LEU A 269 22.69 46.28 -42.59
CA LEU A 269 24.15 46.06 -42.69
C LEU A 269 24.61 45.97 -41.21
N GLY A 270 25.15 44.89 -40.65
CA GLY A 270 26.14 43.94 -41.14
C GLY A 270 27.34 44.03 -40.21
N GLY A 271 27.51 43.09 -39.26
CA GLY A 271 28.61 43.08 -38.30
C GLY A 271 28.52 41.91 -37.31
N GLU A 272 29.21 40.83 -37.68
CA GLU A 272 29.50 39.53 -37.04
C GLU A 272 29.47 39.39 -35.50
N GLY A 273 29.00 38.22 -35.02
CA GLY A 273 29.24 37.78 -33.64
C GLY A 273 28.42 36.58 -33.14
N SER A 274 28.59 35.40 -33.75
CA SER A 274 28.53 34.06 -33.13
C SER A 274 27.57 33.78 -31.95
N SER A 275 26.52 32.99 -32.19
CA SER A 275 26.26 31.72 -31.47
C SER A 275 24.98 31.05 -31.97
N THR A 276 25.17 29.84 -32.48
CA THR A 276 24.17 28.98 -33.13
C THR A 276 23.35 28.21 -32.08
N LEU A 277 22.03 28.41 -32.05
CA LEU A 277 21.08 27.48 -31.43
C LEU A 277 20.41 26.65 -32.53
N ARG A 278 20.60 25.33 -32.47
CA ARG A 278 20.01 24.33 -33.38
C ARG A 278 19.06 23.45 -32.57
N VAL A 279 17.91 23.17 -33.13
CA VAL A 279 16.83 22.26 -32.67
C VAL A 279 16.35 21.52 -33.93
N PRO A 280 15.75 20.29 -33.97
CA PRO A 280 15.59 19.13 -33.03
C PRO A 280 15.94 17.78 -33.78
N PRO A 281 15.32 16.57 -33.63
CA PRO A 281 14.51 15.90 -32.57
C PRO A 281 14.92 14.41 -32.28
N GLN A 282 14.16 13.75 -31.38
CA GLN A 282 13.82 12.31 -31.30
C GLN A 282 14.70 11.31 -30.49
N ASP A 283 14.05 10.82 -29.43
CA ASP A 283 13.72 9.40 -29.20
C ASP A 283 14.76 8.48 -28.50
N ARG A 284 14.18 7.62 -27.64
CA ARG A 284 14.64 6.31 -27.13
C ARG A 284 15.23 6.17 -25.71
N LEU A 285 14.36 5.61 -24.86
CA LEU A 285 14.54 4.35 -24.10
C LEU A 285 15.59 4.25 -22.95
N LYS A 286 15.05 4.32 -21.72
CA LYS A 286 15.27 3.46 -20.51
C LYS A 286 16.70 3.34 -19.88
N PRO A 287 16.92 2.56 -18.78
CA PRO A 287 17.25 3.14 -17.46
C PRO A 287 18.46 2.48 -16.75
N LEU A 288 19.28 3.20 -15.98
CA LEU A 288 20.29 2.53 -15.13
C LEU A 288 20.47 3.25 -13.78
N SER A 289 20.26 2.44 -12.72
CA SER A 289 20.96 2.39 -11.41
C SER A 289 20.91 3.66 -10.53
N ARG A 290 20.12 3.69 -9.45
CA ARG A 290 20.26 2.99 -8.15
C ARG A 290 21.55 3.35 -7.42
N GLU A 291 21.48 4.30 -6.49
CA GLU A 291 22.32 4.31 -5.29
C GLU A 291 21.69 5.15 -4.15
N ALA A 292 21.68 4.52 -2.98
CA ALA A 292 21.64 5.07 -1.61
C ALA A 292 20.46 5.94 -1.13
N SER A 293 19.49 5.30 -0.48
CA SER A 293 18.78 5.87 0.67
C SER A 293 18.55 4.76 1.70
N ALA A 294 19.21 4.88 2.85
CA ALA A 294 19.16 3.95 3.97
C ALA A 294 18.06 4.37 4.95
N VAL A 295 17.03 3.53 5.11
CA VAL A 295 16.16 3.50 6.29
C VAL A 295 15.78 2.03 6.55
N PRO A 296 15.98 1.49 7.76
CA PRO A 296 15.68 0.08 8.05
C PRO A 296 14.22 -0.11 8.46
N SER A 297 13.59 -1.15 7.92
CA SER A 297 12.38 -1.77 8.48
C SER A 297 12.70 -3.21 8.87
N PRO A 298 12.13 -3.75 9.97
CA PRO A 298 12.49 -5.06 10.49
C PRO A 298 11.72 -6.17 9.75
N GLY A 299 12.46 -7.07 9.13
CA GLY A 299 11.98 -8.30 8.50
C GLY A 299 12.42 -9.54 9.29
N LYS A 300 11.47 -10.45 9.44
CA LYS A 300 11.49 -11.73 10.15
C LYS A 300 12.42 -12.79 9.51
N PHE A 301 12.99 -13.62 10.40
CA PHE A 301 13.39 -15.04 10.28
C PHE A 301 14.46 -15.50 9.27
N GLY A 302 15.52 -16.12 9.81
CA GLY A 302 16.05 -17.39 9.29
C GLY A 302 17.56 -17.49 9.01
N ALA A 303 18.38 -17.81 10.02
CA ALA A 303 19.68 -18.51 9.94
C ALA A 303 20.16 -18.77 11.39
N VAL A 304 20.01 -19.98 11.95
CA VAL A 304 21.04 -21.03 12.04
C VAL A 304 22.34 -20.56 12.72
N GLU A 305 22.40 -20.70 14.05
CA GLU A 305 23.61 -20.87 14.87
C GLU A 305 23.21 -21.89 15.97
N ASP A 306 23.64 -23.15 15.84
CA ASP A 306 24.88 -23.71 16.40
C ASP A 306 24.77 -23.88 17.92
N ALA A 307 24.40 -25.09 18.33
CA ALA A 307 24.31 -25.51 19.73
C ALA A 307 25.12 -26.80 19.91
N ASP A 308 26.24 -26.65 20.61
CA ASP A 308 27.15 -27.68 21.07
C ASP A 308 26.40 -28.86 21.73
N MET A 309 26.58 -30.07 21.18
CA MET A 309 26.21 -31.33 21.84
C MET A 309 27.47 -32.10 22.22
N VAL A 310 27.60 -32.30 23.52
CA VAL A 310 28.69 -32.97 24.24
C VAL A 310 28.82 -34.45 23.85
N ASP A 311 30.08 -34.83 23.65
CA ASP A 311 30.64 -36.16 23.48
C ASP A 311 30.38 -37.08 24.69
N SER A 312 29.80 -38.25 24.43
CA SER A 312 29.92 -39.43 25.29
C SER A 312 29.59 -40.71 24.51
N GLY A 313 30.63 -41.49 24.18
CA GLY A 313 30.58 -42.94 24.39
C GLY A 313 30.53 -43.86 23.16
N ALA A 314 31.73 -44.24 22.69
CA ALA A 314 32.18 -45.62 22.44
C ALA A 314 31.45 -46.55 21.42
N ASN A 315 32.05 -46.61 20.21
CA ASN A 315 32.65 -47.80 19.56
C ASN A 315 31.76 -48.89 18.87
N PRO A 316 32.31 -49.80 18.03
CA PRO A 316 32.15 -49.77 16.55
C PRO A 316 31.78 -51.14 15.89
N GLY A 317 31.64 -51.14 14.55
CA GLY A 317 31.54 -52.34 13.68
C GLY A 317 30.12 -52.54 13.11
N GLU A 318 29.86 -53.06 11.92
CA GLU A 318 30.66 -53.71 10.87
C GLU A 318 29.70 -53.92 9.66
N ASN A 319 30.21 -53.75 8.44
CA ASN A 319 29.77 -54.21 7.10
C ASN A 319 28.39 -54.88 6.86
N ASN A 320 27.68 -54.42 5.81
CA ASN A 320 27.05 -55.17 4.67
C ASN A 320 26.07 -54.22 3.95
N ALA A 321 26.23 -53.86 2.67
CA ALA A 321 26.05 -54.62 1.43
C ALA A 321 24.58 -55.04 1.15
N ASP A 322 24.08 -54.58 -0.01
CA ASP A 322 22.87 -54.95 -0.77
C ASP A 322 21.48 -54.75 -0.13
N ASP A 323 20.61 -53.96 -0.77
CA ASP A 323 19.69 -54.43 -1.81
C ASP A 323 18.51 -53.46 -2.04
N SER A 324 18.04 -53.45 -3.29
CA SER A 324 16.66 -53.25 -3.73
C SER A 324 16.19 -51.89 -4.27
N SER A 325 16.04 -51.97 -5.60
CA SER A 325 15.28 -51.19 -6.59
C SER A 325 13.79 -51.00 -6.34
N GLY A 326 13.22 -49.93 -6.94
CA GLY A 326 11.81 -49.80 -7.31
C GLY A 326 11.26 -48.42 -6.91
N ILE A 327 10.53 -47.66 -7.71
CA ILE A 327 9.89 -47.89 -9.00
C ILE A 327 9.54 -46.51 -9.60
N GLU A 328 9.63 -46.41 -10.92
CA GLU A 328 9.30 -45.28 -11.79
C GLU A 328 7.90 -45.53 -12.39
N GLU A 329 6.94 -44.65 -12.15
CA GLU A 329 5.60 -44.64 -12.78
C GLU A 329 4.90 -43.33 -12.38
N GLY A 330 4.28 -42.49 -13.22
CA GLY A 330 4.05 -42.43 -14.65
C GLY A 330 3.32 -41.09 -14.89
N GLU A 331 3.68 -40.36 -15.94
CA GLU A 331 2.97 -39.19 -16.44
C GLU A 331 1.67 -39.65 -17.12
N ASP A 332 0.54 -38.96 -16.89
CA ASP A 332 -0.60 -38.99 -17.80
C ASP A 332 -1.13 -37.57 -18.02
N LEU A 333 -0.91 -37.10 -19.25
CA LEU A 333 -1.62 -36.01 -19.90
C LEU A 333 -2.89 -36.60 -20.52
N GLU A 334 -4.07 -36.10 -20.16
CA GLU A 334 -5.25 -36.25 -21.03
C GLU A 334 -5.99 -34.92 -21.14
N ASP A 335 -5.88 -34.36 -22.33
CA ASP A 335 -6.64 -33.26 -22.91
C ASP A 335 -8.12 -33.66 -23.05
N GLY A 336 -9.04 -32.73 -22.81
CA GLY A 336 -10.47 -32.99 -23.01
C GLY A 336 -11.37 -31.82 -22.63
N GLU A 337 -11.27 -30.72 -23.39
CA GLU A 337 -12.38 -29.76 -23.53
C GLU A 337 -13.56 -30.46 -24.23
N ASP A 338 -14.74 -30.48 -23.61
CA ASP A 338 -16.01 -30.53 -24.35
C ASP A 338 -17.09 -29.73 -23.62
N ASP A 339 -17.71 -28.85 -24.42
CA ASP A 339 -18.69 -27.85 -24.06
C ASP A 339 -20.11 -28.45 -23.97
N GLY A 340 -20.95 -27.82 -23.14
CA GLY A 340 -22.40 -27.73 -23.41
C GLY A 340 -23.31 -28.61 -22.53
N GLU A 341 -24.04 -27.98 -21.62
CA GLU A 341 -25.33 -27.34 -21.93
C GLU A 341 -26.02 -26.91 -20.62
N ASP A 342 -26.10 -25.61 -20.42
CA ASP A 342 -27.06 -24.97 -19.51
C ASP A 342 -28.49 -25.24 -19.99
N ARG A 343 -29.28 -26.00 -19.22
CA ARG A 343 -30.74 -25.95 -19.24
C ARG A 343 -31.31 -25.93 -17.84
N VAL A 344 -31.18 -24.76 -17.20
CA VAL A 344 -32.03 -24.38 -16.07
C VAL A 344 -33.45 -24.10 -16.59
N THR A 345 -34.38 -24.92 -16.13
CA THR A 345 -35.82 -24.77 -16.36
C THR A 345 -36.35 -23.58 -15.54
N GLY A 346 -36.46 -22.43 -16.19
CA GLY A 346 -37.15 -21.26 -15.65
C GLY A 346 -38.66 -21.48 -15.62
N LYS A 347 -39.22 -21.54 -14.41
CA LYS A 347 -40.62 -21.26 -14.11
C LYS A 347 -41.03 -19.91 -14.71
N MET A 348 -42.15 -19.86 -15.43
CA MET A 348 -42.98 -18.67 -15.52
C MET A 348 -44.44 -19.08 -15.28
N ASP A 349 -44.98 -18.53 -14.21
CA ASP A 349 -46.41 -18.30 -14.00
C ASP A 349 -46.98 -17.49 -15.17
N GLU A 350 -48.19 -17.81 -15.63
CA GLU A 350 -49.31 -16.86 -15.71
C GLU A 350 -50.57 -17.52 -16.33
N SER A 351 -51.70 -17.30 -15.62
CA SER A 351 -53.12 -17.44 -16.01
C SER A 351 -53.77 -18.83 -16.02
#